data_AF-A0A0F4GAM6-F1
#
_entry.id   AF-A0A0F4GAM6-F1
#
_cell.length_a   1.000
_cell.length_b   1.000
_cell.length_c   1.000
_cell.angle_alpha   90.00
_cell.angle_beta   90.00
_cell.angle_gamma   90.00
#
_symmetry.space_group_name_H-M   'P 1'
#
loop_
_entity.id
_entity.type
_entity.pdbx_description
1 polymer ?
#
loop_
_entity_poly.entity_id
_entity_poly.type
_entity_poly.pdbx_seq_one_letter_code
_entity_poly.pdbx_strand_id
1 'polypeptide(L)'
;MGFTTTQPQLSFHPQPPQAPSSSAPFAPRTDMTILIGTHHFHAHASLLISRSSEFANLLGPESNFFALQQEILSLPAENPDVVDAVLKFLYVGDYDTPPAEALLEGGRGGGVNRADDFTWHLALNAFAHRYAIWDLADLALERFREVGVRFLHTTGRIGAMQQAQYDAGNETARAVIEEVMGLAREGVLDEMRRR
;
A
#
# COMPACT_ATOMS: atom_id res chain seq x y z
N MET A 1 -42.31 5.38 -68.60
CA MET A 1 -40.92 5.23 -68.15
C MET A 1 -40.70 6.24 -67.03
N GLY A 2 -41.04 5.90 -65.79
CA GLY A 2 -40.92 6.78 -64.63
C GLY A 2 -40.22 6.02 -63.52
N PHE A 3 -39.10 6.55 -63.03
CA PHE A 3 -38.37 5.99 -61.90
C PHE A 3 -38.75 6.79 -60.66
N THR A 4 -39.57 6.20 -59.79
CA THR A 4 -39.86 6.77 -58.47
C THR A 4 -38.94 6.07 -57.47
N THR A 5 -37.92 6.79 -57.01
CA THR A 5 -37.01 6.33 -55.96
C THR A 5 -37.72 6.49 -54.61
N THR A 6 -37.96 5.40 -53.90
CA THR A 6 -38.52 5.44 -52.54
C THR A 6 -37.36 5.33 -51.55
N GLN A 7 -36.98 6.46 -50.98
CA GLN A 7 -35.99 6.56 -49.91
C GLN A 7 -36.67 6.23 -48.58
N PRO A 8 -36.22 5.25 -47.77
CA PRO A 8 -36.76 5.07 -46.44
C PRO A 8 -36.22 6.16 -45.51
N GLN A 9 -37.11 6.98 -44.94
CA GLN A 9 -36.75 7.94 -43.90
C GLN A 9 -36.34 7.21 -42.62
N LEU A 10 -35.08 7.38 -42.21
CA LEU A 10 -34.62 7.03 -40.87
C LEU A 10 -35.12 8.09 -39.88
N SER A 11 -35.99 7.69 -38.96
CA SER A 11 -36.47 8.52 -37.85
C SER A 11 -35.33 8.76 -36.85
N PHE A 12 -34.70 9.93 -36.88
CA PHE A 12 -33.77 10.36 -35.83
C PHE A 12 -34.57 10.82 -34.60
N HIS A 13 -34.77 9.92 -33.64
CA HIS A 13 -35.09 10.34 -32.28
C HIS A 13 -33.78 10.82 -31.61
N PRO A 14 -33.75 12.00 -30.97
CA PRO A 14 -32.62 12.41 -30.16
C PRO A 14 -32.58 11.51 -28.92
N GLN A 15 -31.68 10.53 -28.94
CA GLN A 15 -31.41 9.70 -27.77
C GLN A 15 -30.71 10.58 -26.72
N PRO A 16 -31.21 10.68 -25.48
CA PRO A 16 -30.47 11.33 -24.40
C PRO A 16 -29.10 10.66 -24.25
N PRO A 17 -28.05 11.38 -23.81
CA PRO A 17 -26.69 10.85 -23.73
C PRO A 17 -26.70 9.55 -22.92
N GLN A 18 -26.51 8.42 -23.60
CA GLN A 18 -26.40 7.13 -22.96
C GLN A 18 -25.15 7.17 -22.10
N ALA A 19 -25.33 7.04 -20.78
CA ALA A 19 -24.24 6.74 -19.87
C ALA A 19 -23.47 5.53 -20.41
N PRO A 20 -22.12 5.50 -20.30
CA PRO A 20 -21.32 4.44 -20.87
C PRO A 20 -21.81 3.08 -20.33
N SER A 21 -22.28 2.25 -21.26
CA SER A 21 -22.78 0.90 -21.00
C SER A 21 -21.58 0.03 -20.64
N SER A 22 -21.26 -0.04 -19.35
CA SER A 22 -20.22 -0.92 -18.80
C SER A 22 -20.60 -2.37 -19.07
N SER A 23 -20.07 -2.91 -20.17
CA SER A 23 -20.21 -4.30 -20.60
C SER A 23 -18.81 -4.93 -20.65
N ALA A 24 -18.20 -5.04 -19.47
CA ALA A 24 -17.10 -5.96 -19.22
C ALA A 24 -17.51 -6.88 -18.05
N PRO A 25 -17.76 -8.18 -18.28
CA PRO A 25 -18.05 -9.09 -17.20
C PRO A 25 -16.74 -9.39 -16.48
N PHE A 26 -16.62 -8.94 -15.23
CA PHE A 26 -15.57 -9.27 -14.26
C PHE A 26 -14.23 -8.52 -14.28
N ALA A 27 -14.17 -7.27 -14.75
CA ALA A 27 -13.16 -6.37 -14.18
C ALA A 27 -13.61 -6.00 -12.75
N PRO A 28 -12.81 -6.20 -11.69
CA PRO A 28 -13.18 -5.73 -10.36
C PRO A 28 -13.25 -4.20 -10.43
N ARG A 29 -14.48 -3.69 -10.47
CA ARG A 29 -14.75 -2.27 -10.65
C ARG A 29 -14.39 -1.57 -9.34
N THR A 30 -13.22 -0.96 -9.32
CA THR A 30 -12.80 -0.06 -8.25
C THR A 30 -13.80 1.09 -8.13
N ASP A 31 -14.28 1.34 -6.93
CA ASP A 31 -15.33 2.32 -6.63
C ASP A 31 -14.78 3.64 -6.08
N MET A 32 -13.46 3.73 -5.84
CA MET A 32 -12.80 4.95 -5.41
C MET A 32 -11.37 5.09 -5.92
N THR A 33 -10.84 6.31 -5.81
CA THR A 33 -9.45 6.66 -6.11
C THR A 33 -8.78 7.31 -4.89
N ILE A 34 -7.61 6.81 -4.50
CA ILE A 34 -6.75 7.46 -3.52
C ILE A 34 -5.77 8.36 -4.28
N LEU A 35 -5.72 9.64 -3.90
CA LEU A 35 -4.86 10.65 -4.49
C LEU A 35 -3.72 11.01 -3.53
N ILE A 36 -2.48 10.92 -4.02
CA ILE A 36 -1.26 11.29 -3.28
C ILE A 36 -0.38 12.14 -4.19
N GLY A 37 -0.45 13.46 -4.06
CA GLY A 37 0.20 14.38 -4.98
C GLY A 37 -0.29 14.16 -6.42
N THR A 38 0.58 13.67 -7.29
CA THR A 38 0.26 13.31 -8.70
C THR A 38 -0.03 11.83 -8.91
N HIS A 39 0.02 11.01 -7.86
CA HIS A 39 -0.23 9.57 -7.94
C HIS A 39 -1.71 9.28 -7.67
N HIS A 40 -2.26 8.39 -8.50
CA HIS A 40 -3.64 7.95 -8.43
C HIS A 40 -3.67 6.43 -8.25
N PHE A 41 -4.34 5.96 -7.20
CA PHE A 41 -4.50 4.54 -6.92
C PHE A 41 -5.98 4.18 -6.91
N HIS A 42 -6.36 3.22 -7.74
CA HIS A 42 -7.73 2.71 -7.77
C HIS A 42 -7.92 1.62 -6.72
N ALA A 43 -8.94 1.75 -5.88
CA ALA A 43 -9.17 0.85 -4.75
C ALA A 43 -10.66 0.56 -4.54
N HIS A 44 -10.94 -0.38 -3.63
CA HIS A 44 -12.29 -0.68 -3.17
C HIS A 44 -12.51 -0.09 -1.77
N ALA A 45 -13.46 0.84 -1.63
CA ALA A 45 -13.80 1.44 -0.34
C ALA A 45 -14.23 0.39 0.68
N SER A 46 -15.03 -0.59 0.22
CA SER A 46 -15.47 -1.73 1.03
C SER A 46 -14.31 -2.54 1.62
N LEU A 47 -13.25 -2.76 0.85
CA LEU A 47 -12.05 -3.46 1.32
C LEU A 47 -11.33 -2.65 2.39
N LEU A 48 -11.11 -1.36 2.16
CA LEU A 48 -10.44 -0.46 3.13
C LEU A 48 -11.21 -0.39 4.45
N ILE A 49 -12.52 -0.17 4.39
CA ILE A 49 -13.40 -0.13 5.57
C ILE A 49 -13.36 -1.45 6.34
N SER A 50 -13.37 -2.59 5.64
CA SER A 50 -13.37 -3.91 6.29
C SER A 50 -12.05 -4.24 7.00
N ARG A 51 -10.95 -3.61 6.60
CA ARG A 51 -9.58 -3.91 7.07
C ARG A 51 -8.99 -2.84 7.99
N SER A 52 -9.70 -1.74 8.21
CA SER A 52 -9.21 -0.60 8.99
C SER A 52 -10.36 0.17 9.63
N SER A 53 -10.30 0.33 10.94
CA SER A 53 -11.25 1.17 11.68
C SER A 53 -11.13 2.65 11.30
N GLU A 54 -9.93 3.12 10.98
CA GLU A 54 -9.72 4.50 10.55
C GLU A 54 -10.34 4.75 9.17
N PHE A 55 -10.17 3.84 8.22
CA PHE A 55 -10.87 3.94 6.94
C PHE A 55 -12.39 3.76 7.10
N ALA A 56 -12.86 2.96 8.07
CA ALA A 56 -14.28 2.92 8.42
C ALA A 56 -14.80 4.27 8.91
N ASN A 57 -14.01 5.02 9.69
CA ASN A 57 -14.38 6.38 10.11
C ASN A 57 -14.34 7.39 8.96
N LEU A 58 -13.35 7.26 8.05
CA LEU A 58 -13.14 8.18 6.94
C LEU A 58 -14.09 7.97 5.77
N LEU A 59 -14.49 6.72 5.50
CA LEU A 59 -15.24 6.31 4.31
C LEU A 59 -16.61 5.71 4.65
N GLY A 60 -16.88 5.40 5.91
CA GLY A 60 -18.10 4.74 6.34
C GLY A 60 -19.35 5.61 6.23
N PRO A 61 -20.54 5.04 6.53
CA PRO A 61 -21.82 5.71 6.34
C PRO A 61 -21.98 7.02 7.11
N GLU A 62 -21.31 7.12 8.26
CA GLU A 62 -21.30 8.30 9.14
C GLU A 62 -20.31 9.38 8.70
N SER A 63 -19.52 9.13 7.64
CA SER A 63 -18.51 10.06 7.15
C SER A 63 -19.07 11.07 6.15
N ASN A 64 -18.48 12.26 6.11
CA ASN A 64 -18.76 13.25 5.07
C ASN A 64 -18.43 12.74 3.66
N PHE A 65 -17.48 11.81 3.55
CA PHE A 65 -17.10 11.19 2.28
C PHE A 65 -18.29 10.43 1.68
N PHE A 66 -18.95 9.60 2.50
CA PHE A 66 -20.15 8.86 2.09
C PHE A 66 -21.35 9.78 1.85
N ALA A 67 -21.59 10.74 2.76
CA ALA A 67 -22.71 11.67 2.65
C ALA A 67 -22.65 12.53 1.37
N LEU A 68 -21.44 12.90 0.94
CA LEU A 68 -21.20 13.69 -0.27
C LEU A 68 -20.97 12.85 -1.52
N GLN A 69 -21.07 11.51 -1.43
CA GLN A 69 -20.76 10.58 -2.53
C GLN A 69 -19.40 10.88 -3.18
N GLN A 70 -18.38 11.17 -2.35
CA GLN A 70 -17.05 11.42 -2.86
C GLN A 70 -16.44 10.13 -3.42
N GLU A 71 -15.73 10.26 -4.54
CA GLU A 71 -15.03 9.13 -5.17
C GLU A 71 -13.50 9.23 -4.99
N ILE A 72 -13.00 10.38 -4.50
CA ILE A 72 -11.57 10.67 -4.40
C ILE A 72 -11.17 10.95 -2.94
N LEU A 73 -10.37 10.06 -2.36
CA LEU A 73 -9.76 10.26 -1.05
C LEU A 73 -8.36 10.86 -1.22
N SER A 74 -8.15 12.09 -0.77
CA SER A 74 -6.84 12.76 -0.84
C SER A 74 -6.01 12.54 0.43
N LEU A 75 -4.81 11.99 0.28
CA LEU A 75 -3.86 11.72 1.38
C LEU A 75 -2.49 12.40 1.09
N PRO A 76 -2.41 13.74 1.15
CA PRO A 76 -1.24 14.48 0.65
C PRO A 76 0.03 14.33 1.50
N ALA A 77 -0.09 13.87 2.75
CA ALA A 77 1.05 13.69 3.66
C ALA A 77 1.71 12.30 3.54
N GLU A 78 1.13 11.41 2.74
CA GLU A 78 1.57 10.01 2.66
C GLU A 78 2.55 9.78 1.52
N ASN A 79 3.37 8.73 1.67
CA ASN A 79 4.30 8.32 0.61
C ASN A 79 3.57 7.40 -0.39
N PRO A 80 3.59 7.70 -1.71
CA PRO A 80 2.93 6.87 -2.71
C PRO A 80 3.46 5.43 -2.77
N ASP A 81 4.76 5.21 -2.54
CA ASP A 81 5.32 3.86 -2.51
C ASP A 81 4.73 3.03 -1.35
N VAL A 82 4.60 3.65 -0.17
CA VAL A 82 4.04 3.01 1.04
C VAL A 82 2.58 2.64 0.80
N VAL A 83 1.80 3.52 0.17
CA VAL A 83 0.39 3.24 -0.12
C VAL A 83 0.23 2.15 -1.18
N ASP A 84 1.07 2.11 -2.20
CA ASP A 84 1.10 1.00 -3.16
C ASP A 84 1.34 -0.36 -2.46
N ALA A 85 2.30 -0.40 -1.55
CA ALA A 85 2.60 -1.60 -0.76
C ALA A 85 1.48 -2.01 0.20
N VAL A 86 0.83 -1.04 0.86
CA VAL A 86 -0.36 -1.27 1.69
C VAL A 86 -1.49 -1.85 0.85
N LEU A 87 -1.77 -1.27 -0.31
CA LEU A 87 -2.82 -1.77 -1.21
C LEU A 87 -2.51 -3.21 -1.64
N LYS A 88 -1.26 -3.50 -2.05
CA LYS A 88 -0.83 -4.87 -2.35
C LYS A 88 -1.11 -5.84 -1.19
N PHE A 89 -0.74 -5.46 0.04
CA PHE A 89 -1.06 -6.26 1.21
C PHE A 89 -2.56 -6.47 1.40
N LEU A 90 -3.39 -5.44 1.22
CA LEU A 90 -4.84 -5.57 1.42
C LEU A 90 -5.50 -6.53 0.42
N TYR A 91 -4.98 -6.62 -0.81
CA TYR A 91 -5.48 -7.56 -1.82
C TYR A 91 -4.86 -8.95 -1.75
N VAL A 92 -3.56 -9.05 -1.49
CA VAL A 92 -2.77 -10.29 -1.64
C VAL A 92 -2.41 -10.91 -0.29
N GLY A 93 -2.38 -10.12 0.78
CA GLY A 93 -1.94 -10.52 2.12
C GLY A 93 -0.43 -10.35 2.35
N ASP A 94 0.31 -9.83 1.37
CA ASP A 94 1.76 -9.57 1.46
C ASP A 94 2.11 -8.31 0.65
N TYR A 95 3.11 -7.55 1.11
CA TYR A 95 3.61 -6.34 0.46
C TYR A 95 5.00 -6.49 -0.17
N ASP A 96 5.74 -7.56 0.16
CA ASP A 96 7.07 -7.86 -0.40
C ASP A 96 6.99 -8.76 -1.64
N THR A 97 5.80 -9.22 -2.02
CA THR A 97 5.62 -10.01 -3.24
C THR A 97 5.82 -9.11 -4.46
N PRO A 98 6.85 -9.34 -5.31
CA PRO A 98 6.98 -8.60 -6.54
C PRO A 98 5.75 -8.86 -7.41
N PRO A 99 5.17 -7.84 -8.08
CA PRO A 99 4.07 -8.06 -9.00
C PRO A 99 4.51 -9.11 -10.03
N ALA A 100 3.60 -10.04 -10.39
CA ALA A 100 3.92 -11.15 -11.30
C ALA A 100 4.59 -10.69 -12.62
N GLU A 101 4.31 -9.47 -13.05
CA GLU A 101 4.90 -8.79 -14.20
C GLU A 101 6.42 -8.53 -14.04
N ALA A 102 6.88 -8.21 -12.82
CA ALA A 102 8.30 -8.01 -12.50
C ALA A 102 9.11 -9.31 -12.48
N LEU A 103 8.45 -10.48 -12.43
CA LEU A 103 9.09 -11.78 -12.54
C LEU A 103 9.26 -12.23 -14.01
N LEU A 104 8.50 -11.64 -14.93
CA LEU A 104 8.48 -12.02 -16.36
C LEU A 104 9.42 -11.16 -17.20
N GLU A 105 9.61 -9.89 -16.87
CA GLU A 105 10.67 -9.07 -17.46
C GLU A 105 11.89 -9.13 -16.55
N GLY A 106 13.02 -9.65 -17.06
CA GLY A 106 14.31 -9.68 -16.35
C GLY A 106 14.79 -8.29 -15.95
N GLY A 107 14.23 -7.79 -14.84
CA GLY A 107 14.15 -6.38 -14.51
C GLY A 107 15.51 -5.71 -14.45
N ARG A 108 15.72 -4.74 -15.35
CA ARG A 108 16.64 -3.62 -15.11
C ARG A 108 16.04 -2.71 -14.03
N GLY A 109 16.01 -3.21 -12.80
CA GLY A 109 15.74 -2.42 -11.61
C GLY A 109 16.96 -2.50 -10.72
N GLY A 110 17.98 -1.70 -11.00
CA GLY A 110 19.13 -1.51 -10.09
C GLY A 110 18.76 -0.73 -8.82
N GLY A 111 17.55 -0.95 -8.29
CA GLY A 111 17.07 -0.40 -7.05
C GLY A 111 17.40 -1.36 -5.92
N VAL A 112 17.85 -0.81 -4.79
CA VAL A 112 17.99 -1.54 -3.53
C VAL A 112 16.74 -2.39 -3.32
N ASN A 113 16.90 -3.69 -3.07
CA ASN A 113 15.78 -4.57 -2.77
C ASN A 113 15.08 -4.00 -1.52
N ARG A 114 13.90 -3.37 -1.69
CA ARG A 114 13.20 -2.67 -0.60
C ARG A 114 12.88 -3.63 0.56
N ALA A 115 12.70 -4.91 0.27
CA ALA A 115 12.54 -5.98 1.24
C ALA A 115 13.78 -6.22 2.14
N ASP A 116 14.95 -5.70 1.76
CA ASP A 116 16.17 -5.77 2.56
C ASP A 116 16.47 -4.46 3.30
N ASP A 117 15.58 -3.46 3.18
CA ASP A 117 15.71 -2.15 3.84
C ASP A 117 14.85 -2.11 5.11
N PHE A 118 15.49 -2.11 6.27
CA PHE A 118 14.75 -2.03 7.54
C PHE A 118 13.96 -0.72 7.69
N THR A 119 14.41 0.39 7.07
CA THR A 119 13.71 1.68 7.16
C THR A 119 12.41 1.67 6.37
N TRP A 120 12.35 0.88 5.29
CA TRP A 120 11.14 0.64 4.51
C TRP A 120 10.06 -0.05 5.34
N HIS A 121 10.41 -1.13 6.03
CA HIS A 121 9.48 -1.84 6.90
C HIS A 121 8.98 -0.96 8.06
N LEU A 122 9.84 -0.11 8.61
CA LEU A 122 9.44 0.82 9.67
C LEU A 122 8.46 1.89 9.16
N ALA A 123 8.67 2.42 7.96
CA ALA A 123 7.75 3.36 7.33
C ALA A 123 6.37 2.73 7.09
N LEU A 124 6.35 1.48 6.62
CA LEU A 124 5.13 0.71 6.40
C LEU A 124 4.40 0.44 7.72
N ASN A 125 5.12 0.07 8.78
CA ASN A 125 4.56 -0.10 10.12
C ASN A 125 3.95 1.21 10.66
N ALA A 126 4.65 2.35 10.50
CA ALA A 126 4.14 3.64 10.95
C ALA A 126 2.83 4.03 10.23
N PHE A 127 2.75 3.77 8.92
CA PHE A 127 1.51 3.95 8.15
C PHE A 127 0.41 3.01 8.65
N ALA A 128 0.71 1.72 8.77
CA ALA A 128 -0.25 0.71 9.18
C ALA A 128 -0.85 1.03 10.57
N HIS A 129 -0.01 1.47 11.50
CA HIS A 129 -0.45 1.89 12.82
C HIS A 129 -1.31 3.18 12.77
N ARG A 130 -0.96 4.15 11.92
CA ARG A 130 -1.74 5.39 11.74
C ARG A 130 -3.15 5.12 11.23
N TYR A 131 -3.29 4.16 10.32
CA TYR A 131 -4.56 3.77 9.72
C TYR A 131 -5.17 2.51 10.36
N ALA A 132 -4.68 2.08 11.52
CA ALA A 132 -5.20 0.91 12.24
C ALA A 132 -5.34 -0.37 11.38
N ILE A 133 -4.36 -0.63 10.52
CA ILE A 133 -4.22 -1.88 9.74
C ILE A 133 -3.28 -2.81 10.52
N TRP A 134 -3.78 -3.40 11.60
CA TRP A 134 -2.94 -4.10 12.59
C TRP A 134 -2.19 -5.30 12.00
N ASP A 135 -2.84 -6.11 11.16
CA ASP A 135 -2.19 -7.26 10.51
C ASP A 135 -0.96 -6.84 9.69
N LEU A 136 -1.04 -5.68 9.02
CA LEU A 136 0.09 -5.11 8.28
C LEU A 136 1.16 -4.57 9.22
N ALA A 137 0.75 -3.92 10.31
CA ALA A 137 1.67 -3.39 11.30
C ALA A 137 2.52 -4.50 11.92
N ASP A 138 1.90 -5.63 12.26
CA ASP A 138 2.57 -6.81 12.83
C ASP A 138 3.51 -7.45 11.82
N LEU A 139 3.04 -7.68 10.58
CA LEU A 139 3.89 -8.24 9.52
C LEU A 139 5.10 -7.34 9.23
N ALA A 140 4.90 -6.02 9.16
CA ALA A 140 5.97 -5.07 8.94
C ALA A 140 7.01 -5.07 10.07
N LEU A 141 6.58 -5.25 11.33
CA LEU A 141 7.50 -5.38 12.45
C LEU A 141 8.27 -6.70 12.44
N GLU A 142 7.63 -7.79 12.05
CA GLU A 142 8.28 -9.09 11.90
C GLU A 142 9.42 -9.00 10.87
N ARG A 143 9.13 -8.45 9.67
CA ARG A 143 10.15 -8.22 8.63
C ARG A 143 11.24 -7.26 9.08
N PHE A 144 10.87 -6.17 9.75
CA PHE A 144 11.82 -5.24 10.34
C PHE A 144 12.80 -5.96 11.30
N ARG A 145 12.30 -6.85 12.16
CA ARG A 145 13.13 -7.59 13.12
C ARG A 145 14.13 -8.48 12.41
N GLU A 146 13.68 -9.23 11.40
CA GLU A 146 14.53 -10.11 10.58
C GLU A 146 15.67 -9.31 9.90
N VAL A 147 15.30 -8.24 9.20
CA VAL A 147 16.23 -7.43 8.41
C VAL A 147 17.15 -6.60 9.31
N GLY A 148 16.61 -6.04 10.40
CA GLY A 148 17.33 -5.18 11.35
C GLY A 148 18.44 -5.93 12.10
N VAL A 149 18.16 -7.15 12.57
CA VAL A 149 19.18 -8.01 13.20
C VAL A 149 20.30 -8.29 12.21
N ARG A 150 19.95 -8.73 10.98
CA ARG A 150 20.93 -9.01 9.92
C ARG A 150 21.76 -7.78 9.56
N PHE A 151 21.14 -6.60 9.48
CA PHE A 151 21.82 -5.34 9.20
C PHE A 151 22.86 -5.00 10.27
N LEU A 152 22.51 -5.11 11.55
CA LEU A 152 23.42 -4.83 12.65
C LEU A 152 24.58 -5.82 12.69
N HIS A 153 24.32 -7.12 12.48
CA HIS A 153 25.38 -8.12 12.39
C HIS A 153 26.34 -7.88 11.23
N THR A 154 25.83 -7.43 10.08
CA THR A 154 26.64 -7.25 8.87
C THR A 154 27.43 -5.94 8.88
N THR A 155 26.82 -4.85 9.37
CA THR A 155 27.39 -3.51 9.24
C THR A 155 27.95 -2.94 10.54
N GLY A 156 27.50 -3.43 11.70
CA GLY A 156 27.84 -2.86 13.01
C GLY A 156 27.33 -1.43 13.24
N ARG A 157 26.45 -0.90 12.37
CA ARG A 157 26.03 0.51 12.38
C ARG A 157 24.86 0.78 13.33
N ILE A 158 25.12 0.72 14.64
CA ILE A 158 24.12 1.00 15.69
C ILE A 158 23.48 2.39 15.53
N GLY A 159 24.23 3.39 15.06
CA GLY A 159 23.71 4.75 14.88
C GLY A 159 22.53 4.85 13.90
N ALA A 160 22.48 4.00 12.88
CA ALA A 160 21.34 3.96 11.96
C ALA A 160 20.07 3.41 12.64
N MET A 161 20.24 2.49 13.59
CA MET A 161 19.14 1.92 14.37
C MET A 161 18.63 2.88 15.45
N GLN A 162 19.51 3.68 16.04
CA GLN A 162 19.13 4.75 16.96
C GLN A 162 18.30 5.84 16.27
N GLN A 163 18.68 6.22 15.05
CA GLN A 163 17.90 7.15 14.25
C GLN A 163 16.50 6.58 13.95
N ALA A 164 16.43 5.31 13.56
CA ALA A 164 15.15 4.63 13.37
C ALA A 164 14.28 4.58 14.64
N GLN A 165 14.87 4.40 15.82
CA GLN A 165 14.13 4.47 17.10
C GLN A 165 13.54 5.86 17.37
N TYR A 166 14.24 6.92 16.96
CA TYR A 166 13.75 8.29 17.05
C TYR A 166 12.61 8.53 16.07
N ASP A 167 12.75 8.04 14.84
CA ASP A 167 11.80 8.22 13.74
C ASP A 167 10.60 7.26 13.80
N ALA A 168 10.66 6.25 14.67
CA ALA A 168 9.59 5.27 14.85
C ALA A 168 8.27 5.97 15.23
N GLY A 169 7.23 5.72 14.42
CA GLY A 169 5.93 6.38 14.57
C GLY A 169 5.07 5.85 15.72
N ASN A 170 5.49 4.81 16.43
CA ASN A 170 4.74 4.22 17.55
C ASN A 170 5.65 3.52 18.58
N GLU A 171 5.11 3.26 19.78
CA GLU A 171 5.84 2.67 20.91
C GLU A 171 6.23 1.21 20.68
N THR A 172 5.37 0.43 20.00
CA THR A 172 5.64 -0.98 19.67
C THR A 172 6.89 -1.11 18.82
N ALA A 173 7.00 -0.29 17.78
CA ALA A 173 8.17 -0.26 16.91
C ALA A 173 9.43 0.12 17.68
N ARG A 174 9.34 1.08 18.62
CA ARG A 174 10.47 1.46 19.48
C ARG A 174 10.95 0.31 20.36
N ALA A 175 10.02 -0.44 20.95
CA ALA A 175 10.35 -1.61 21.76
C ALA A 175 11.02 -2.71 20.93
N VAL A 176 10.52 -2.99 19.73
CA VAL A 176 11.13 -3.96 18.81
C VAL A 176 12.52 -3.50 18.36
N ILE A 177 12.72 -2.21 18.09
CA ILE A 177 14.04 -1.65 17.74
C ILE A 177 15.03 -1.83 18.90
N GLU A 178 14.61 -1.58 20.14
CA GLU A 178 15.43 -1.79 21.33
C GLU A 178 15.81 -3.26 21.51
N GLU A 179 14.85 -4.18 21.32
CA GLU A 179 15.07 -5.61 21.36
C GLU A 179 16.10 -6.04 20.29
N VAL A 180 15.95 -5.58 19.05
CA VAL A 180 16.86 -5.87 17.94
C VAL A 180 18.29 -5.40 18.24
N MET A 181 18.44 -4.21 18.82
CA MET A 181 19.75 -3.72 19.26
C MET A 181 20.35 -4.56 20.40
N GLY A 182 19.52 -5.06 21.31
CA GLY A 182 19.92 -5.96 22.39
C GLY A 182 20.43 -7.31 21.86
N LEU A 183 19.68 -7.95 20.98
CA LEU A 183 20.04 -9.23 20.36
C LEU A 183 21.37 -9.15 19.59
N ALA A 184 21.57 -8.06 18.84
CA ALA A 184 22.84 -7.85 18.14
C ALA A 184 24.03 -7.72 19.10
N ARG A 185 23.83 -7.12 20.29
CA ARG A 185 24.88 -6.99 21.32
C ARG A 185 25.22 -8.34 21.94
N GLU A 186 24.22 -9.17 22.25
CA GLU A 186 24.44 -10.51 22.81
C GLU A 186 25.16 -11.43 21.82
N GLY A 187 24.78 -11.41 20.53
CA GLY A 187 25.45 -12.19 19.50
C GLY A 187 26.94 -11.86 19.36
N VAL A 188 27.31 -10.58 19.51
CA VAL A 188 28.72 -10.15 19.53
C VAL A 188 29.46 -10.66 20.77
N LEU A 189 28.83 -10.62 21.94
CA LEU A 189 29.43 -11.10 23.20
C LEU A 189 29.65 -12.62 23.18
N ASP A 190 28.72 -13.38 22.61
CA ASP A 190 28.86 -14.82 22.45
C ASP A 190 29.93 -15.21 21.43
N GLU A 191 30.08 -14.46 20.34
CA GLU A 191 31.18 -14.60 19.39
C GLU A 191 32.55 -14.38 20.07
N MET A 192 32.66 -13.36 20.94
CA MET A 192 33.88 -13.07 21.70
C MET A 192 34.20 -14.14 22.76
N ARG A 193 33.19 -14.78 23.35
CA ARG A 193 33.37 -15.87 24.32
C ARG A 193 33.85 -17.18 23.67
N ARG A 194 33.59 -17.36 22.36
CA ARG A 194 33.98 -18.56 21.60
C ARG A 194 35.39 -18.48 20.97
N ARG A 195 36.05 -17.33 21.05
CA ARG A 195 37.44 -17.11 20.57
C ARG A 195 38.41 -17.12 21.74
#